data_AF-A0A7C9DIK0-F1
#
_entry.id   AF-A0A7C9DIK0-F1
#
_cell.length_a   1.000
_cell.length_b   1.000
_cell.length_c   1.000
_cell.angle_alpha   90.00
_cell.angle_beta   90.00
_cell.angle_gamma   90.00
#
_symmetry.space_group_name_H-M   'P 1'
#
loop_
_entity.id
_entity.type
_entity.pdbx_description
1 polymer ?
#
loop_
_entity_poly.entity_id
_entity_poly.type
_entity_poly.pdbx_seq_one_letter_code
_entity_poly.pdbx_strand_id
1 'polypeptide(L)'
;QMLKEVSGRLSELKATLDAGLKHRGNLLQTIADQFEQWSLLVRKEKSIYHTLNMLSMDVTTKCLVAEGWCPVFATKEIQDALHRATLNSNSEVEAIFQVLHTRESPPTYFRTNKFTSAFQEIVDAYGIARYQEANPTVYTIVTFPFLFAVMFGDWGHGICLFLATLTLIAREKKLASQKLGDIMEMMFGGRYVIMMMAVFSIYTGLIYNEFFSVPFPLFGKSAYECRDLSCEDATTDGLIKVRDAYSFGLDPVWHGSRSELPFLNSLKMKMSILLGVAQMNLGILMSYFNAKFFRSSVD
;
A
#
# COMPACT_ATOMS: atom_id res chain seq x y z
N GLN A 1 20.70 72.13 -16.92
CA GLN A 1 20.14 71.66 -18.20
C GLN A 1 20.28 70.16 -18.36
N MET A 2 21.49 69.60 -18.24
CA MET A 2 21.73 68.13 -18.34
C MET A 2 20.92 67.28 -17.34
N LEU A 3 20.75 67.70 -16.08
CA LEU A 3 19.95 66.95 -15.09
C LEU A 3 18.47 66.81 -15.48
N LYS A 4 17.87 67.84 -16.11
CA LYS A 4 16.48 67.78 -16.60
C LYS A 4 16.35 66.84 -17.79
N GLU A 5 17.35 66.83 -18.68
CA GLU A 5 17.40 65.92 -19.82
C GLU A 5 17.55 64.45 -19.38
N VAL A 6 18.44 64.19 -18.41
CA VAL A 6 18.61 62.85 -17.81
C VAL A 6 17.34 62.39 -17.10
N SER A 7 16.66 63.25 -16.33
CA SER A 7 15.38 62.90 -15.70
C SER A 7 14.27 62.61 -16.72
N GLY A 8 14.25 63.35 -17.85
CA GLY A 8 13.32 63.10 -18.95
C GLY A 8 13.53 61.72 -19.56
N ARG A 9 14.79 61.40 -19.93
CA ARG A 9 15.16 60.07 -20.44
C ARG A 9 14.89 58.95 -19.45
N LEU A 10 15.08 59.19 -18.15
CA LEU A 10 14.76 58.22 -17.10
C LEU A 10 13.25 57.95 -17.03
N SER A 11 12.41 58.98 -17.18
CA SER A 11 10.95 58.81 -17.17
C SER A 11 10.44 58.07 -18.40
N GLU A 12 11.03 58.33 -19.58
CA GLU A 12 10.73 57.59 -20.81
C GLU A 12 11.19 56.12 -20.73
N LEU A 13 12.38 55.87 -20.18
CA LEU A 13 12.86 54.51 -19.90
C LEU A 13 11.95 53.78 -18.92
N LYS A 14 11.44 54.47 -17.90
CA LYS A 14 10.51 53.88 -16.93
C LYS A 14 9.16 53.57 -17.57
N ALA A 15 8.61 54.48 -18.38
CA ALA A 15 7.37 54.26 -19.09
C ALA A 15 7.46 53.09 -20.09
N THR A 16 8.58 52.99 -20.82
CA THR A 16 8.83 51.88 -21.76
C THR A 16 9.04 50.56 -21.02
N LEU A 17 9.73 50.56 -19.87
CA LEU A 17 9.88 49.40 -19.01
C LEU A 17 8.53 48.92 -18.46
N ASP A 18 7.70 49.82 -17.95
CA ASP A 18 6.38 49.50 -17.40
C ASP A 18 5.44 48.95 -18.48
N ALA A 19 5.47 49.52 -19.68
CA ALA A 19 4.73 48.99 -20.85
C ALA A 19 5.23 47.58 -21.22
N GLY A 20 6.55 47.35 -21.21
CA GLY A 20 7.15 46.04 -21.47
C GLY A 20 6.78 44.99 -20.41
N LEU A 21 6.78 45.36 -19.14
CA LEU A 21 6.38 44.48 -18.03
C LEU A 21 4.90 44.11 -18.11
N LYS A 22 4.04 45.07 -18.45
CA LYS A 22 2.60 44.83 -18.65
C LYS A 22 2.34 43.91 -19.84
N HIS A 23 3.03 44.13 -20.96
CA HIS A 23 2.92 43.26 -22.13
C HIS A 23 3.39 41.82 -21.80
N ARG A 24 4.53 41.70 -21.12
CA ARG A 24 5.04 40.40 -20.65
C ARG A 24 4.05 39.71 -19.70
N GLY A 25 3.45 40.44 -18.77
CA GLY A 25 2.45 39.90 -17.83
C GLY A 25 1.23 39.34 -18.56
N ASN A 26 0.68 40.10 -19.50
CA ASN A 26 -0.46 39.64 -20.32
C ASN A 26 -0.11 38.40 -21.14
N LEU A 27 1.07 38.39 -21.79
CA LEU A 27 1.53 37.24 -22.57
C LEU A 27 1.70 35.99 -21.69
N LEU A 28 2.33 36.13 -20.52
CA LEU A 28 2.52 35.03 -19.58
C LEU A 28 1.18 34.49 -19.06
N GLN A 29 0.18 35.34 -18.88
CA GLN A 29 -1.14 34.90 -18.44
C GLN A 29 -1.85 34.09 -19.54
N THR A 30 -1.81 34.55 -20.79
CA THR A 30 -2.33 33.78 -21.94
C THR A 30 -1.61 32.44 -22.10
N ILE A 31 -0.28 32.42 -21.94
CA ILE A 31 0.51 31.18 -22.01
C ILE A 31 0.14 30.27 -20.84
N ALA A 32 0.01 30.79 -19.62
CA ALA A 32 -0.32 29.99 -18.44
C ALA A 32 -1.66 29.26 -18.59
N ASP A 33 -2.67 29.92 -19.16
CA ASP A 33 -3.99 29.33 -19.40
C ASP A 33 -3.94 28.15 -20.40
N GLN A 34 -3.05 28.21 -21.41
CA GLN A 34 -2.95 27.20 -22.47
C GLN A 34 -1.85 26.15 -22.23
N PHE A 35 -0.89 26.45 -21.35
CA PHE A 35 0.32 25.65 -21.15
C PHE A 35 0.02 24.21 -20.72
N GLU A 36 -0.93 24.01 -19.81
CA GLU A 36 -1.28 22.67 -19.32
C GLU A 36 -1.85 21.79 -20.45
N GLN A 37 -2.71 22.35 -21.30
CA GLN A 37 -3.28 21.66 -22.46
C GLN A 37 -2.22 21.32 -23.50
N TRP A 38 -1.34 22.27 -23.83
CA TRP A 38 -0.22 22.02 -24.75
C TRP A 38 0.75 20.98 -24.20
N SER A 39 1.07 21.04 -22.91
CA SER A 39 1.95 20.07 -22.27
C SER A 39 1.35 18.66 -22.33
N LEU A 40 0.05 18.53 -22.07
CA LEU A 40 -0.65 17.24 -22.15
C LEU A 40 -0.67 16.68 -23.58
N LEU A 41 -0.92 17.54 -24.57
CA LEU A 41 -0.90 17.16 -25.99
C LEU A 41 0.49 16.67 -26.41
N VAL A 42 1.55 17.42 -26.10
CA VAL A 42 2.93 17.03 -26.43
C VAL A 42 3.34 15.74 -25.73
N ARG A 43 2.97 15.54 -24.46
CA ARG A 43 3.26 14.29 -23.75
C ARG A 43 2.54 13.11 -24.39
N LYS A 44 1.28 13.27 -24.79
CA LYS A 44 0.49 12.24 -25.47
C LYS A 44 1.11 11.88 -26.82
N GLU A 45 1.41 12.88 -27.65
CA GLU A 45 2.07 12.65 -28.96
C GLU A 45 3.42 11.96 -28.77
N LYS A 46 4.25 12.43 -27.84
CA LYS A 46 5.53 11.78 -27.53
C LYS A 46 5.36 10.31 -27.13
N SER A 47 4.36 9.97 -26.31
CA SER A 47 4.10 8.56 -25.95
C SER A 47 3.66 7.74 -27.16
N ILE A 48 2.84 8.29 -28.07
CA ILE A 48 2.40 7.60 -29.28
C ILE A 48 3.59 7.30 -30.18
N TYR A 49 4.42 8.31 -30.50
CA TYR A 49 5.62 8.11 -31.32
C TYR A 49 6.62 7.16 -30.66
N HIS A 50 6.77 7.22 -29.33
CA HIS A 50 7.62 6.28 -28.62
C HIS A 50 7.13 4.83 -28.75
N THR A 51 5.82 4.58 -28.64
CA THR A 51 5.23 3.26 -28.86
C THR A 51 5.35 2.82 -30.33
N LEU A 52 5.11 3.71 -31.29
CA LEU A 52 5.26 3.41 -32.72
C LEU A 52 6.71 3.01 -33.07
N ASN A 53 7.70 3.62 -32.42
CA ASN A 53 9.11 3.28 -32.60
C ASN A 53 9.49 1.88 -32.07
N MET A 54 8.65 1.26 -31.22
CA MET A 54 8.87 -0.14 -30.78
C MET A 54 8.32 -1.15 -31.80
N LEU A 55 7.55 -0.69 -32.79
CA LEU A 55 6.93 -1.55 -33.79
C LEU A 55 7.89 -1.83 -34.94
N SER A 56 7.73 -3.00 -35.57
CA SER A 56 8.47 -3.35 -36.78
C SER A 56 7.72 -2.86 -38.02
N MET A 57 8.45 -2.29 -38.99
CA MET A 57 7.87 -1.91 -40.28
C MET A 57 8.02 -3.04 -41.29
N ASP A 58 6.91 -3.48 -41.85
CA ASP A 58 6.93 -4.32 -43.04
C ASP A 58 6.99 -3.44 -44.30
N VAL A 59 8.14 -3.49 -44.99
CA VAL A 59 8.43 -2.68 -46.18
C VAL A 59 7.52 -3.04 -47.36
N THR A 60 6.99 -4.25 -47.39
CA THR A 60 6.19 -4.76 -48.52
C THR A 60 4.75 -4.28 -48.49
N THR A 61 4.13 -4.33 -47.31
CA THR A 61 2.71 -3.95 -47.10
C THR A 61 2.55 -2.50 -46.64
N LYS A 62 3.66 -1.81 -46.29
CA LYS A 62 3.67 -0.52 -45.59
C LYS A 62 2.83 -0.56 -44.29
N CYS A 63 2.73 -1.73 -43.67
CA CYS A 63 2.05 -1.93 -42.40
C CYS A 63 3.05 -2.00 -41.24
N LEU A 64 2.59 -1.60 -40.06
CA LEU A 64 3.32 -1.78 -38.82
C LEU A 64 2.90 -3.09 -38.17
N VAL A 65 3.87 -3.91 -37.77
CA VAL A 65 3.66 -5.16 -37.06
C VAL A 65 4.12 -4.99 -35.62
N ALA A 66 3.20 -5.28 -34.71
CA ALA A 66 3.37 -5.15 -33.27
C ALA A 66 3.18 -6.51 -32.59
N GLU A 67 4.14 -6.91 -31.77
CA GLU A 67 4.01 -8.04 -30.86
C GLU A 67 3.97 -7.52 -29.43
N GLY A 68 3.07 -8.04 -28.61
CA GLY A 68 2.90 -7.55 -27.25
C GLY A 68 2.06 -8.48 -26.38
N TRP A 69 2.28 -8.37 -25.08
CA TRP A 69 1.54 -9.13 -24.09
C TRP A 69 0.20 -8.47 -23.78
N CYS A 70 -0.89 -9.22 -23.88
CA CYS A 70 -2.21 -8.78 -23.43
C CYS A 70 -2.83 -9.84 -22.52
N PRO A 71 -3.60 -9.42 -21.50
CA PRO A 71 -4.33 -10.38 -20.69
C PRO A 71 -5.48 -10.99 -21.50
N VAL A 72 -5.68 -12.30 -21.38
CA VAL A 72 -6.68 -13.08 -22.15
C VAL A 72 -8.10 -12.53 -22.01
N PHE A 73 -8.44 -11.92 -20.88
CA PHE A 73 -9.76 -11.34 -20.67
C PHE A 73 -9.99 -10.03 -21.45
N ALA A 74 -8.93 -9.28 -21.77
CA ALA A 74 -9.03 -7.98 -22.45
C ALA A 74 -8.97 -8.10 -23.97
N THR A 75 -8.81 -9.31 -24.51
CA THR A 75 -8.70 -9.56 -25.96
C THR A 75 -9.87 -8.96 -26.73
N LYS A 76 -11.10 -9.08 -26.23
CA LYS A 76 -12.29 -8.50 -26.87
C LYS A 76 -12.27 -6.97 -26.86
N GLU A 77 -11.89 -6.37 -25.72
CA GLU A 77 -11.80 -4.92 -25.59
C GLU A 77 -10.78 -4.31 -26.55
N ILE A 78 -9.67 -5.02 -26.79
CA ILE A 78 -8.64 -4.62 -27.75
C ILE A 78 -9.18 -4.71 -29.19
N GLN A 79 -9.83 -5.82 -29.54
CA GLN A 79 -10.45 -5.99 -30.87
C GLN A 79 -11.49 -4.89 -31.15
N ASP A 80 -12.35 -4.58 -30.19
CA ASP A 80 -13.35 -3.51 -30.31
C ASP A 80 -12.70 -2.12 -30.42
N ALA A 81 -11.58 -1.89 -29.72
CA ALA A 81 -10.83 -0.64 -29.84
C ALA A 81 -10.18 -0.48 -31.23
N LEU A 82 -9.62 -1.57 -31.78
CA LEU A 82 -9.04 -1.59 -33.13
C LEU A 82 -10.12 -1.38 -34.19
N HIS A 83 -11.26 -2.06 -34.08
CA HIS A 83 -12.37 -1.89 -35.02
C HIS A 83 -12.92 -0.46 -35.01
N ARG A 84 -13.08 0.15 -33.83
CA ARG A 84 -13.46 1.57 -33.71
C ARG A 84 -12.42 2.51 -34.33
N ALA A 85 -11.13 2.20 -34.21
CA ALA A 85 -10.07 3.01 -34.81
C ALA A 85 -10.09 2.92 -36.35
N THR A 86 -10.33 1.74 -36.92
CA THR A 86 -10.50 1.54 -38.37
C THR A 86 -11.72 2.32 -38.89
N LEU A 87 -12.86 2.24 -38.21
CA LEU A 87 -14.06 3.00 -38.58
C LEU A 87 -13.83 4.51 -38.55
N ASN A 88 -13.19 5.02 -37.50
CA ASN A 88 -12.94 6.47 -37.36
C ASN A 88 -11.91 7.01 -38.36
N SER A 89 -10.97 6.17 -38.82
CA SER A 89 -9.95 6.56 -39.79
C SER A 89 -10.41 6.45 -41.25
N ASN A 90 -11.60 5.89 -41.51
CA ASN A 90 -12.10 5.57 -42.85
C ASN A 90 -11.06 4.79 -43.68
N SER A 91 -10.27 3.94 -43.03
CA SER A 91 -9.26 3.11 -43.70
C SER A 91 -9.93 1.90 -44.34
N GLU A 92 -9.57 1.59 -45.58
CA GLU A 92 -9.98 0.35 -46.25
C GLU A 92 -9.28 -0.89 -45.67
N VAL A 93 -8.16 -0.70 -44.97
CA VAL A 93 -7.38 -1.77 -44.34
C VAL A 93 -7.88 -2.00 -42.91
N GLU A 94 -8.41 -3.19 -42.67
CA GLU A 94 -8.83 -3.64 -41.34
C GLU A 94 -7.61 -3.97 -40.45
N ALA A 95 -7.68 -3.60 -39.17
CA ALA A 95 -6.65 -3.95 -38.22
C ALA A 95 -6.72 -5.45 -37.88
N ILE A 96 -5.65 -6.18 -38.21
CA ILE A 96 -5.56 -7.62 -37.96
C ILE A 96 -5.06 -7.85 -36.53
N PHE A 97 -5.84 -8.58 -35.72
CA PHE A 97 -5.42 -9.03 -34.40
C PHE A 97 -5.33 -10.55 -34.38
N GLN A 98 -4.12 -11.09 -34.17
CA GLN A 98 -3.87 -12.53 -34.13
C GLN A 98 -3.19 -12.94 -32.83
N VAL A 99 -3.68 -14.03 -32.23
CA VAL A 99 -3.07 -14.62 -31.03
C VAL A 99 -1.88 -15.48 -31.45
N LEU A 100 -0.68 -15.03 -31.09
CA LEU A 100 0.56 -15.76 -31.30
C LEU A 100 0.84 -16.71 -30.11
N HIS A 101 1.26 -17.94 -30.42
CA HIS A 101 1.71 -18.88 -29.40
C HIS A 101 3.24 -18.83 -29.32
N THR A 102 3.78 -18.39 -28.19
CA THR A 102 5.22 -18.31 -27.93
C THR A 102 5.61 -19.22 -26.76
N ARG A 103 6.91 -19.54 -26.67
CA ARG A 103 7.52 -20.25 -25.54
C ARG A 103 8.12 -19.30 -24.51
N GLU A 104 8.15 -18.00 -24.79
CA GLU A 104 8.63 -16.99 -23.85
C GLU A 104 7.71 -16.90 -22.63
N SER A 105 8.29 -16.55 -21.47
CA SER A 105 7.53 -16.38 -20.24
C SER A 105 6.74 -15.07 -20.26
N PRO A 106 5.39 -15.11 -20.22
CA PRO A 106 4.59 -13.90 -20.14
C PRO A 106 4.83 -13.11 -18.84
N PRO A 107 4.55 -11.79 -18.84
CA PRO A 107 4.59 -10.99 -17.63
C PRO A 107 3.46 -11.37 -16.67
N THR A 108 3.73 -11.21 -15.37
CA THR A 108 2.75 -11.44 -14.31
C THR A 108 1.89 -10.20 -14.10
N TYR A 109 0.57 -10.38 -14.01
CA TYR A 109 -0.38 -9.29 -13.75
C TYR A 109 -1.37 -9.69 -12.66
N PHE A 110 -1.38 -8.94 -11.56
CA PHE A 110 -2.33 -9.10 -10.47
C PHE A 110 -3.39 -8.00 -10.52
N ARG A 111 -4.66 -8.41 -10.51
CA ARG A 111 -5.78 -7.46 -10.38
C ARG A 111 -5.88 -7.00 -8.93
N THR A 112 -5.40 -5.81 -8.65
CA THR A 112 -5.50 -5.19 -7.33
C THR A 112 -6.73 -4.31 -7.24
N ASN A 113 -7.31 -4.25 -6.04
CA ASN A 113 -8.31 -3.24 -5.70
C ASN A 113 -7.66 -2.18 -4.80
N LYS A 114 -8.40 -1.14 -4.40
CA LYS A 114 -7.89 -0.07 -3.53
C LYS A 114 -7.33 -0.58 -2.19
N PHE A 115 -7.80 -1.73 -1.72
CA PHE A 115 -7.38 -2.33 -0.46
C PHE A 115 -6.12 -3.18 -0.63
N THR A 116 -6.05 -4.01 -1.67
CA THR A 116 -4.95 -4.95 -1.91
C THR A 116 -3.75 -4.31 -2.61
N SER A 117 -3.89 -3.14 -3.23
CA SER A 117 -2.79 -2.46 -3.94
C SER A 117 -1.60 -2.20 -3.03
N ALA A 118 -1.83 -1.69 -1.82
CA ALA A 118 -0.77 -1.38 -0.87
C ALA A 118 -0.02 -2.64 -0.41
N PHE A 119 -0.76 -3.74 -0.15
CA PHE A 119 -0.13 -5.02 0.21
C PHE A 119 0.65 -5.62 -0.96
N GLN A 120 0.14 -5.46 -2.19
CA GLN A 120 0.83 -5.94 -3.39
C GLN A 120 2.12 -5.16 -3.63
N GLU A 121 2.11 -3.83 -3.50
CA GLU A 121 3.31 -3.00 -3.63
C GLU A 121 4.40 -3.39 -2.62
N ILE A 122 4.02 -3.72 -1.38
CA ILE A 122 4.96 -4.20 -0.36
C ILE A 122 5.62 -5.53 -0.78
N VAL A 123 4.84 -6.45 -1.37
CA VAL A 123 5.35 -7.74 -1.83
C VAL A 123 6.20 -7.59 -3.09
N ASP A 124 5.73 -6.81 -4.07
CA ASP A 124 6.43 -6.58 -5.34
C ASP A 124 7.76 -5.85 -5.14
N ALA A 125 7.89 -5.05 -4.07
CA ALA A 125 9.15 -4.42 -3.68
C ALA A 125 10.24 -5.45 -3.28
N TYR A 126 9.85 -6.64 -2.82
CA TYR A 126 10.79 -7.73 -2.57
C TYR A 126 11.15 -8.47 -3.86
N GLY A 127 10.16 -8.72 -4.71
CA GLY A 127 10.37 -9.34 -6.01
C GLY A 127 9.05 -9.65 -6.71
N ILE A 128 9.08 -9.62 -8.04
CA ILE A 128 7.92 -9.94 -8.87
C ILE A 128 7.81 -11.46 -8.98
N ALA A 129 6.61 -11.98 -8.67
CA ALA A 129 6.30 -13.41 -8.77
C ALA A 129 6.38 -13.93 -10.22
N ARG A 130 6.73 -15.21 -10.38
CA ARG A 130 6.74 -15.86 -11.69
C ARG A 130 5.34 -15.99 -12.25
N TYR A 131 5.25 -16.16 -13.58
CA TYR A 131 3.97 -16.32 -14.25
C TYR A 131 3.19 -17.52 -13.68
N GLN A 132 1.94 -17.27 -13.30
CA GLN A 132 1.04 -18.25 -12.65
C GLN A 132 1.56 -18.83 -11.32
N GLU A 133 2.53 -18.19 -10.68
CA GLU A 133 2.90 -18.52 -9.31
C GLU A 133 1.84 -18.04 -8.30
N ALA A 134 1.65 -18.79 -7.22
CA ALA A 134 0.73 -18.40 -6.17
C ALA A 134 1.16 -17.07 -5.52
N ASN A 135 0.25 -16.10 -5.52
CA ASN A 135 0.53 -14.76 -5.00
C ASN A 135 0.60 -14.76 -3.45
N PRO A 136 1.75 -14.44 -2.84
CA PRO A 136 1.87 -14.39 -1.38
C PRO A 136 1.07 -13.24 -0.75
N THR A 137 0.74 -12.18 -1.51
CA THR A 137 -0.02 -11.02 -1.03
C THR A 137 -1.33 -11.40 -0.34
N VAL A 138 -2.01 -12.46 -0.81
CA VAL A 138 -3.28 -12.92 -0.23
C VAL A 138 -3.12 -13.27 1.26
N TYR A 139 -2.00 -13.89 1.62
CA TYR A 139 -1.69 -14.23 3.02
C TYR A 139 -1.12 -13.04 3.76
N THR A 140 -0.25 -12.25 3.10
CA THR A 140 0.36 -11.05 3.68
C THR A 140 -0.68 -10.04 4.17
N ILE A 141 -1.84 -9.95 3.53
CA ILE A 141 -2.96 -9.09 4.00
C ILE A 141 -3.33 -9.34 5.47
N VAL A 142 -3.23 -10.59 5.93
CA VAL A 142 -3.58 -10.99 7.30
C VAL A 142 -2.33 -11.17 8.15
N THR A 143 -1.33 -11.91 7.66
CA THR A 143 -0.16 -12.30 8.44
C THR A 143 0.73 -11.11 8.78
N PHE A 144 0.93 -10.16 7.86
CA PHE A 144 1.78 -9.00 8.12
C PHE A 144 1.20 -8.10 9.23
N PRO A 145 -0.08 -7.66 9.16
CA PRO A 145 -0.69 -6.91 10.25
C PRO A 145 -0.77 -7.68 11.58
N PHE A 146 -1.00 -8.99 11.53
CA PHE A 146 -1.07 -9.82 12.73
C PHE A 146 0.29 -9.94 13.43
N LEU A 147 1.38 -10.17 12.69
CA LEU A 147 2.73 -10.23 13.26
C LEU A 147 3.16 -8.88 13.83
N PHE A 148 2.81 -7.78 13.14
CA PHE A 148 2.99 -6.44 13.68
C PHE A 148 2.26 -6.28 15.02
N ALA A 149 1.01 -6.72 15.11
CA ALA A 149 0.20 -6.61 16.32
C ALA A 149 0.75 -7.43 17.51
N VAL A 150 1.39 -8.58 17.25
CA VAL A 150 2.05 -9.36 18.31
C VAL A 150 3.24 -8.59 18.91
N MET A 151 3.92 -7.77 18.10
CA MET A 151 5.01 -6.89 18.54
C MET A 151 4.50 -5.58 19.18
N PHE A 152 3.41 -5.03 18.64
CA PHE A 152 2.78 -3.77 19.06
C PHE A 152 1.47 -4.04 19.82
N GLY A 153 1.52 -4.93 20.80
CA GLY A 153 0.34 -5.47 21.50
C GLY A 153 -0.19 -4.56 22.61
N ASP A 154 -0.63 -3.35 22.27
CA ASP A 154 -1.31 -2.42 23.20
C ASP A 154 -2.58 -1.88 22.54
N TRP A 155 -3.73 -2.10 23.17
CA TRP A 155 -5.00 -1.71 22.55
C TRP A 155 -5.31 -0.21 22.68
N GLY A 156 -4.68 0.50 23.63
CA GLY A 156 -4.76 1.96 23.73
C GLY A 156 -4.02 2.64 22.58
N HIS A 157 -2.76 2.24 22.35
CA HIS A 157 -2.00 2.72 21.18
C HIS A 157 -2.64 2.26 19.86
N GLY A 158 -3.18 1.04 19.81
CA GLY A 158 -3.96 0.54 18.68
C GLY A 158 -5.17 1.42 18.35
N ILE A 159 -5.93 1.89 19.34
CA ILE A 159 -7.04 2.83 19.15
C ILE A 159 -6.53 4.17 18.57
N CYS A 160 -5.41 4.70 19.06
CA CYS A 160 -4.84 5.94 18.51
C CYS A 160 -4.47 5.80 17.03
N LEU A 161 -3.82 4.69 16.65
CA LEU A 161 -3.50 4.38 15.26
C LEU A 161 -4.76 4.18 14.40
N PHE A 162 -5.77 3.52 14.95
CA PHE A 162 -7.05 3.30 14.27
C PHE A 162 -7.75 4.64 13.98
N LEU A 163 -7.83 5.53 14.97
CA LEU A 163 -8.42 6.86 14.80
C LEU A 163 -7.65 7.72 13.79
N ALA A 164 -6.31 7.72 13.87
CA ALA A 164 -5.47 8.43 12.90
C ALA A 164 -5.74 7.92 11.47
N THR A 165 -5.79 6.61 11.29
CA THR A 165 -6.05 6.01 9.97
C THR A 165 -7.47 6.28 9.48
N LEU A 166 -8.46 6.24 10.37
CA LEU A 166 -9.84 6.58 10.06
C LEU A 166 -9.95 8.01 9.52
N THR A 167 -9.20 8.96 10.08
CA THR A 167 -9.18 10.35 9.55
C THR A 167 -8.58 10.44 8.14
N LEU A 168 -7.59 9.61 7.81
CA LEU A 168 -7.01 9.54 6.46
C LEU A 168 -8.02 8.96 5.46
N ILE A 169 -8.72 7.90 5.84
CA ILE A 169 -9.76 7.27 5.00
C ILE A 169 -10.94 8.23 4.81
N ALA A 170 -11.40 8.91 5.87
CA ALA A 170 -12.49 9.88 5.78
C ALA A 170 -12.16 11.06 4.84
N ARG A 171 -10.88 11.44 4.72
CA ARG A 171 -10.43 12.53 3.85
C ARG A 171 -9.85 12.06 2.50
N GLU A 172 -10.11 10.81 2.09
CA GLU A 172 -9.52 10.19 0.89
C GLU A 172 -9.68 11.06 -0.37
N LYS A 173 -10.89 11.56 -0.66
CA LYS A 173 -11.16 12.37 -1.86
C LYS A 173 -10.35 13.66 -1.91
N LYS A 174 -10.17 14.31 -0.74
CA LYS A 174 -9.45 15.59 -0.65
C LYS A 174 -7.95 15.35 -0.79
N LEU A 175 -7.40 14.35 -0.10
CA LEU A 175 -5.98 14.03 -0.16
C LEU A 175 -5.58 13.51 -1.55
N ALA A 176 -6.43 12.72 -2.22
CA ALA A 176 -6.13 12.21 -3.56
C ALA A 176 -5.98 13.32 -4.63
N SER A 177 -6.63 14.48 -4.44
CA SER A 177 -6.53 15.63 -5.36
C SER A 177 -5.30 16.52 -5.13
N GLN A 178 -4.62 16.36 -3.98
CA GLN A 178 -3.52 17.22 -3.58
C GLN A 178 -2.19 16.50 -3.84
N LYS A 179 -1.14 17.26 -4.20
CA LYS A 179 0.22 16.74 -4.15
C LYS A 179 0.64 16.66 -2.69
N LEU A 180 0.66 15.46 -2.14
CA LEU A 180 1.20 15.18 -0.82
C LEU A 180 2.73 15.19 -0.89
N GLY A 181 3.41 15.48 0.22
CA GLY A 181 4.85 15.25 0.32
C GLY A 181 5.16 13.75 0.47
N ASP A 182 6.38 13.34 0.15
CA ASP A 182 6.80 11.93 0.03
C ASP A 182 6.36 11.04 1.21
N ILE A 183 6.56 11.50 2.46
CA ILE A 183 6.18 10.75 3.67
C ILE A 183 4.66 10.58 3.78
N MET A 184 3.92 11.65 3.48
CA MET A 184 2.48 11.68 3.59
C MET A 184 1.83 10.86 2.46
N GLU A 185 2.44 10.85 1.28
CA GLU A 185 2.04 10.00 0.15
C GLU A 185 2.24 8.52 0.48
N MET A 186 3.39 8.14 1.05
CA MET A 186 3.64 6.77 1.51
C MET A 186 2.61 6.32 2.56
N MET A 187 2.34 7.16 3.57
CA MET A 187 1.34 6.85 4.60
C MET A 187 -0.08 6.76 4.02
N PHE A 188 -0.42 7.61 3.03
CA PHE A 188 -1.71 7.59 2.36
C PHE A 188 -1.89 6.33 1.48
N GLY A 189 -0.84 5.91 0.77
CA GLY A 189 -0.79 4.65 0.02
C GLY A 189 -1.04 3.45 0.94
N GLY A 190 -0.35 3.43 2.08
CA GLY A 190 -0.45 2.37 3.10
C GLY A 190 -1.67 2.43 4.02
N ARG A 191 -2.66 3.32 3.80
CA ARG A 191 -3.77 3.56 4.76
C ARG A 191 -4.52 2.30 5.19
N TYR A 192 -4.79 1.36 4.28
CA TYR A 192 -5.47 0.12 4.61
C TYR A 192 -4.58 -0.88 5.37
N VAL A 193 -3.27 -0.84 5.14
CA VAL A 193 -2.29 -1.63 5.91
C VAL A 193 -2.26 -1.15 7.36
N ILE A 194 -2.18 0.16 7.58
CA ILE A 194 -2.18 0.76 8.93
C ILE A 194 -3.50 0.48 9.65
N MET A 195 -4.62 0.51 8.94
CA MET A 195 -5.93 0.18 9.50
C MET A 195 -5.96 -1.28 10.01
N MET A 196 -5.48 -2.23 9.20
CA MET A 196 -5.42 -3.64 9.61
C MET A 196 -4.45 -3.84 10.77
N MET A 197 -3.29 -3.18 10.76
CA MET A 197 -2.32 -3.21 11.87
C MET A 197 -2.94 -2.73 13.18
N ALA A 198 -3.72 -1.64 13.13
CA ALA A 198 -4.40 -1.08 14.29
C ALA A 198 -5.48 -2.03 14.83
N VAL A 199 -6.30 -2.64 13.95
CA VAL A 199 -7.35 -3.59 14.36
C VAL A 199 -6.75 -4.83 15.04
N PHE A 200 -5.69 -5.41 14.45
CA PHE A 200 -5.02 -6.55 15.08
C PHE A 200 -4.29 -6.15 16.36
N SER A 201 -3.71 -4.96 16.44
CA SER A 201 -3.06 -4.45 17.66
C SER A 201 -4.06 -4.27 18.81
N ILE A 202 -5.29 -3.83 18.53
CA ILE A 202 -6.37 -3.81 19.52
C ILE A 202 -6.70 -5.24 19.98
N TYR A 203 -6.82 -6.19 19.04
CA TYR A 203 -7.10 -7.59 19.37
C TYR A 203 -6.00 -8.22 20.24
N THR A 204 -4.72 -8.08 19.87
CA THR A 204 -3.59 -8.62 20.66
C THR A 204 -3.40 -7.88 21.97
N GLY A 205 -3.63 -6.56 22.01
CA GLY A 205 -3.60 -5.76 23.23
C GLY A 205 -4.67 -6.17 24.23
N LEU A 206 -5.86 -6.57 23.77
CA LEU A 206 -6.89 -7.16 24.65
C LEU A 206 -6.49 -8.56 25.15
N ILE A 207 -5.76 -9.35 24.36
CA ILE A 207 -5.21 -10.64 24.80
C ILE A 207 -4.12 -10.43 25.86
N TYR A 208 -3.21 -9.48 25.66
CA TYR A 208 -2.19 -9.15 26.65
C TYR A 208 -2.76 -8.41 27.87
N ASN A 209 -3.97 -7.85 27.72
CA ASN A 209 -4.63 -7.03 28.74
C ASN A 209 -3.77 -5.83 29.16
N GLU A 210 -3.19 -5.14 28.18
CA GLU A 210 -2.34 -3.96 28.39
C GLU A 210 -2.97 -2.73 27.69
N PHE A 211 -3.29 -1.70 28.48
CA PHE A 211 -3.75 -0.39 28.00
C PHE A 211 -2.82 0.70 28.55
N PHE A 212 -1.95 1.27 27.71
CA PHE A 212 -0.94 2.24 28.17
C PHE A 212 -0.18 1.74 29.43
N SER A 213 0.21 0.46 29.41
CA SER A 213 0.88 -0.24 30.53
C SER A 213 0.05 -0.37 31.82
N VAL A 214 -1.28 -0.35 31.73
CA VAL A 214 -2.21 -0.58 32.84
C VAL A 214 -3.15 -1.75 32.49
N PRO A 215 -3.38 -2.71 33.40
CA PRO A 215 -4.29 -3.83 33.16
C PRO A 215 -5.75 -3.46 33.47
N PHE A 216 -6.69 -4.13 32.81
CA PHE A 216 -8.12 -3.95 33.08
C PHE A 216 -8.81 -5.28 33.44
N PRO A 217 -9.59 -5.35 34.53
CA PRO A 217 -10.38 -6.54 34.88
C PRO A 217 -11.68 -6.61 34.07
N LEU A 218 -11.56 -6.76 32.75
CA LEU A 218 -12.66 -6.60 31.80
C LEU A 218 -13.51 -7.87 31.61
N PHE A 219 -12.93 -9.07 31.79
CA PHE A 219 -13.53 -10.35 31.40
C PHE A 219 -13.84 -11.30 32.57
N GLY A 220 -13.72 -10.81 33.81
CA GLY A 220 -14.09 -11.57 35.00
C GLY A 220 -13.24 -11.23 36.22
N LYS A 221 -13.43 -11.99 37.29
CA LYS A 221 -12.53 -11.94 38.45
C LYS A 221 -11.26 -12.74 38.15
N SER A 222 -10.16 -12.38 38.79
CA SER A 222 -8.89 -13.08 38.67
C SER A 222 -8.99 -14.54 39.12
N ALA A 223 -8.12 -15.37 38.54
CA ALA A 223 -7.92 -16.76 38.90
C ALA A 223 -7.18 -16.90 40.25
N TYR A 224 -6.41 -15.87 40.60
CA TYR A 224 -5.58 -15.78 41.78
C TYR A 224 -6.19 -14.83 42.81
N GLU A 225 -6.26 -15.28 44.07
CA GLU A 225 -6.73 -14.49 45.22
C GLU A 225 -5.81 -14.70 46.43
N CYS A 226 -5.82 -13.74 47.36
CA CYS A 226 -5.09 -13.83 48.62
C CYS A 226 -5.74 -14.90 49.52
N ARG A 227 -4.92 -15.60 50.32
CA ARG A 227 -5.40 -16.59 51.28
C ARG A 227 -6.22 -15.97 52.41
N ASP A 228 -5.77 -14.82 52.90
CA ASP A 228 -6.39 -14.05 53.98
C ASP A 228 -6.79 -12.64 53.50
N LEU A 229 -7.79 -12.03 54.15
CA LEU A 229 -8.25 -10.67 53.85
C LEU A 229 -7.16 -9.59 54.05
N SER A 230 -6.16 -9.87 54.89
CA SER A 230 -5.02 -8.96 55.14
C SER A 230 -3.95 -9.03 54.06
N CYS A 231 -3.94 -10.08 53.23
CA CYS A 231 -3.00 -10.30 52.13
C CYS A 231 -1.50 -10.10 52.47
N GLU A 232 -1.11 -10.23 53.74
CA GLU A 232 0.28 -10.00 54.19
C GLU A 232 1.25 -11.03 53.60
N ASP A 233 0.82 -12.29 53.51
CA ASP A 233 1.63 -13.41 53.00
C ASP A 233 1.80 -13.43 51.48
N ALA A 234 1.08 -12.58 50.73
CA ALA A 234 1.16 -12.58 49.26
C ALA A 234 2.53 -12.15 48.73
N THR A 235 3.32 -11.44 49.54
CA THR A 235 4.69 -11.03 49.18
C THR A 235 5.72 -12.15 49.38
N THR A 236 5.44 -13.10 50.28
CA THR A 236 6.35 -14.17 50.72
C THR A 236 5.99 -15.53 50.10
N ASP A 237 4.73 -15.95 50.17
CA ASP A 237 4.26 -17.27 49.72
C ASP A 237 3.55 -17.23 48.36
N GLY A 238 3.23 -16.04 47.84
CA GLY A 238 2.56 -15.84 46.55
C GLY A 238 1.05 -16.06 46.59
N LEU A 239 0.37 -15.75 45.47
CA LEU A 239 -1.10 -15.92 45.37
C LEU A 239 -1.49 -17.37 45.11
N ILE A 240 -2.61 -17.79 45.69
CA ILE A 240 -3.18 -19.12 45.49
C ILE A 240 -4.14 -19.07 44.31
N LYS A 241 -4.11 -20.11 43.46
CA LYS A 241 -5.10 -20.29 42.40
C LYS A 241 -6.41 -20.79 43.01
N VAL A 242 -7.41 -19.92 43.09
CA VAL A 242 -8.72 -20.20 43.69
C VAL A 242 -9.77 -20.50 42.63
N ARG A 243 -9.62 -19.94 41.42
CA ARG A 243 -10.57 -20.13 40.32
C ARG A 243 -9.92 -20.71 39.07
N ASP A 244 -10.76 -21.04 38.10
CA ASP A 244 -10.34 -21.44 36.76
C ASP A 244 -9.59 -20.30 36.04
N ALA A 245 -8.93 -20.65 34.93
CA ALA A 245 -8.17 -19.70 34.14
C ALA A 245 -9.06 -18.53 33.67
N TYR A 246 -8.46 -17.35 33.60
CA TYR A 246 -9.14 -16.13 33.16
C TYR A 246 -9.74 -16.33 31.76
N SER A 247 -11.00 -15.93 31.59
CA SER A 247 -11.82 -16.29 30.42
C SER A 247 -11.25 -15.81 29.08
N PHE A 248 -10.57 -14.66 29.07
CA PHE A 248 -9.99 -14.08 27.86
C PHE A 248 -8.76 -13.23 28.17
N GLY A 249 -7.63 -13.59 27.57
CA GLY A 249 -6.37 -12.85 27.74
C GLY A 249 -5.63 -13.18 29.03
N LEU A 250 -4.71 -12.29 29.42
CA LEU A 250 -3.90 -12.43 30.62
C LEU A 250 -4.63 -11.90 31.86
N ASP A 251 -4.47 -12.65 32.96
CA ASP A 251 -5.05 -12.27 34.25
C ASP A 251 -4.44 -10.93 34.72
N PRO A 252 -5.27 -9.90 35.02
CA PRO A 252 -4.81 -8.61 35.51
C PRO A 252 -3.86 -8.68 36.72
N VAL A 253 -4.00 -9.70 37.57
CA VAL A 253 -3.23 -9.84 38.82
C VAL A 253 -1.74 -10.07 38.58
N TRP A 254 -1.34 -10.51 37.39
CA TRP A 254 0.08 -10.63 37.05
C TRP A 254 0.80 -9.29 36.98
N HIS A 255 0.09 -8.22 36.64
CA HIS A 255 0.68 -6.90 36.46
C HIS A 255 1.07 -6.30 37.83
N GLY A 256 2.32 -5.88 37.97
CA GLY A 256 2.87 -5.40 39.24
C GLY A 256 3.34 -6.51 40.19
N SER A 257 3.25 -7.78 39.80
CA SER A 257 3.80 -8.90 40.57
C SER A 257 5.33 -9.03 40.35
N ARG A 258 6.07 -9.50 41.36
CA ARG A 258 7.52 -9.77 41.20
C ARG A 258 7.81 -10.82 40.13
N SER A 259 6.87 -11.72 39.88
CA SER A 259 6.95 -12.80 38.89
C SER A 259 6.38 -12.44 37.52
N GLU A 260 5.98 -11.19 37.29
CA GLU A 260 5.41 -10.73 36.03
C GLU A 260 6.36 -10.98 34.85
N LEU A 261 7.57 -10.40 34.92
CA LEU A 261 8.58 -10.49 33.87
C LEU A 261 8.97 -11.94 33.53
N PRO A 262 9.33 -12.83 34.49
CA PRO A 262 9.68 -14.20 34.14
C PRO A 262 8.50 -14.98 33.54
N PHE A 263 7.26 -14.73 33.97
CA PHE A 263 6.08 -15.37 33.40
C PHE A 263 5.78 -14.88 31.98
N LEU A 264 5.69 -13.57 31.78
CA LEU A 264 5.40 -12.96 30.47
C LEU A 264 6.49 -13.26 29.45
N ASN A 265 7.77 -13.26 29.85
CA ASN A 265 8.86 -13.62 28.97
C ASN A 265 8.77 -15.09 28.51
N SER A 266 8.47 -16.01 29.43
CA SER A 266 8.29 -17.43 29.08
C SER A 266 7.11 -17.63 28.12
N LEU A 267 5.99 -16.93 28.36
CA LEU A 267 4.82 -16.98 27.50
C LEU A 267 5.11 -16.41 26.11
N LYS A 268 5.64 -15.18 26.03
CA LYS A 268 5.94 -14.49 24.76
C LYS A 268 6.95 -15.28 23.93
N MET A 269 7.96 -15.91 24.57
CA MET A 269 8.91 -16.78 23.88
C MET A 269 8.26 -18.05 23.31
N LYS A 270 7.41 -18.74 24.07
CA LYS A 270 6.72 -19.94 23.57
C LYS A 270 5.74 -19.59 22.44
N MET A 271 5.02 -18.49 22.57
CA MET A 271 4.11 -17.98 21.56
C MET A 271 4.85 -17.61 20.26
N SER A 272 5.99 -16.92 20.35
CA SER A 272 6.75 -16.52 19.16
C SER A 272 7.30 -17.72 18.39
N ILE A 273 7.75 -18.77 19.08
CA ILE A 273 8.19 -20.03 18.44
C ILE A 273 7.03 -20.69 17.70
N LEU A 274 5.86 -20.83 18.33
CA LEU A 274 4.69 -21.44 17.70
C LEU A 274 4.21 -20.66 16.47
N LEU A 275 4.18 -19.32 16.56
CA LEU A 275 3.81 -18.46 15.43
C LEU A 275 4.83 -18.55 14.29
N GLY A 276 6.13 -18.56 14.60
CA GLY A 276 7.19 -18.71 13.62
C GLY A 276 7.12 -20.05 12.87
N VAL A 277 6.93 -21.15 13.60
CA VAL A 277 6.76 -22.49 12.99
C VAL A 277 5.52 -22.55 12.12
N ALA A 278 4.39 -21.98 12.58
CA ALA A 278 3.17 -21.93 11.78
C ALA A 278 3.35 -21.11 10.49
N GLN A 279 4.03 -19.97 10.55
CA GLN A 279 4.31 -19.13 9.39
C GLN A 279 5.25 -19.82 8.39
N MET A 280 6.30 -20.49 8.86
CA MET A 280 7.21 -21.25 7.98
C MET A 280 6.49 -22.42 7.31
N ASN A 281 5.64 -23.15 8.04
CA ASN A 281 4.84 -24.24 7.49
C ASN A 281 3.88 -23.75 6.40
N LEU A 282 3.28 -22.56 6.56
CA LEU A 282 2.46 -21.94 5.50
C LEU A 282 3.25 -21.73 4.20
N GLY A 283 4.51 -21.28 4.30
CA GLY A 283 5.40 -21.12 3.14
C GLY A 283 5.69 -22.44 2.43
N ILE A 284 5.94 -23.52 3.19
CA ILE A 284 6.16 -24.87 2.64
C ILE A 284 4.90 -25.39 1.94
N LEU A 285 3.72 -25.19 2.54
CA LEU A 285 2.45 -25.57 1.91
C LEU A 285 2.21 -24.85 0.59
N MET A 286 2.56 -23.56 0.51
CA MET A 286 2.48 -22.78 -0.74
C MET A 286 3.42 -23.31 -1.82
N SER A 287 4.64 -23.69 -1.44
CA SER A 287 5.59 -24.33 -2.35
C SER A 287 5.02 -25.66 -2.90
N TYR A 288 4.39 -26.47 -2.05
CA TYR A 288 3.72 -27.71 -2.49
C TYR A 288 2.56 -27.44 -3.48
N PHE A 289 1.73 -26.42 -3.22
CA PHE A 289 0.66 -26.06 -4.15
C PHE A 289 1.19 -25.58 -5.50
N ASN A 290 2.29 -24.82 -5.50
CA ASN A 290 2.97 -24.41 -6.73
C ASN A 290 3.52 -25.63 -7.49
N ALA A 291 4.25 -26.54 -6.83
CA ALA A 291 4.79 -27.75 -7.46
C ALA A 291 3.68 -28.61 -8.09
N LYS A 292 2.56 -28.78 -7.36
CA LYS A 292 1.37 -29.48 -7.85
C LYS A 292 0.73 -28.79 -9.05
N PHE A 293 0.66 -27.46 -9.06
CA PHE A 293 0.11 -26.68 -10.18
C PHE A 293 0.97 -26.81 -11.44
N PHE A 294 2.30 -26.71 -11.30
CA PHE A 294 3.25 -26.86 -12.40
C PHE A 294 3.53 -28.31 -12.80
N ARG A 295 2.94 -29.29 -12.09
CA ARG A 295 3.15 -30.74 -12.30
C ARG A 295 4.63 -31.14 -12.30
N SER A 296 5.44 -30.47 -11.49
CA SER A 296 6.81 -30.93 -11.24
C SER A 296 6.72 -32.15 -10.34
N SER A 297 7.02 -33.34 -10.87
CA SER A 297 6.98 -34.59 -10.12
C SER A 297 8.23 -34.81 -9.24
N VAL A 298 9.23 -33.93 -9.38
CA VAL A 298 10.54 -34.03 -8.73
C VAL A 298 10.65 -33.05 -7.55
N ASP A 299 9.84 -31.99 -7.52
CA ASP A 299 9.80 -30.96 -6.48
C ASP A 299 8.69 -31.20 -5.44
#